data_AF-A0A1Y3D111-F1
#
_entry.id   AF-A0A1Y3D111-F1
#
_cell.length_a   1.000
_cell.length_b   1.000
_cell.length_c   1.000
_cell.angle_alpha   90.00
_cell.angle_beta   90.00
_cell.angle_gamma   90.00
#
_symmetry.space_group_name_H-M   'P 1'
#
loop_
_entity.id
_entity.type
_entity.pdbx_description
1 polymer ?
#
loop_
_entity_poly.entity_id
_entity_poly.type
_entity_poly.pdbx_seq_one_letter_code
_entity_poly.pdbx_strand_id
1 'polypeptide(L)'
;MENIMSLQQLYEILKTNFLALKHVERVNIFQNEVVYLDIKTDTFFIALDINIELDIFLVCRNQQSRKFMSQYFNYPFRDKTKIVAQNRSLIECFAITVKDNIVQIIHQLIDQLLAYKQDHQYLLNNLNSNVFQLNQEMKLKRLHDVCMDMASSYRNRFLSIRETLIAIKEQQLSVARFGDGEIRCMVTNTGCIFQKHDWKLMQELRDISLQNNDLMVCYPGLLIEDAFWNNFWAEFWPKCKFYLNQNRLGDSMITRPEAFYFYGQQIVDLWKAIWCDKKVCFVTGENSRLNANHSIFSNIQSAEYIFSKNNNAYAFIDDIFQKCIEKKKCGYVSNCTGPHRNSSFRKITSIWPKRTGCRSFK
;
A
#
# COMPACT_ATOMS: atom_id res chain seq x y z
N MET A 1 -43.21 -50.30 -34.98
CA MET A 1 -42.51 -49.05 -35.36
C MET A 1 -42.69 -48.10 -34.19
N GLU A 2 -41.68 -47.96 -33.34
CA GLU A 2 -41.67 -46.92 -32.32
C GLU A 2 -41.75 -45.56 -33.02
N ASN A 3 -42.66 -44.71 -32.56
CA ASN A 3 -42.91 -43.40 -33.14
C ASN A 3 -41.72 -42.50 -32.76
N ILE A 4 -40.72 -42.41 -33.64
CA ILE A 4 -39.52 -41.57 -33.40
C ILE A 4 -39.96 -40.11 -33.36
N MET A 5 -39.76 -39.46 -32.21
CA MET A 5 -40.09 -38.04 -32.01
C MET A 5 -39.31 -37.18 -33.00
N SER A 6 -40.01 -36.31 -33.74
CA SER A 6 -39.36 -35.38 -34.68
C SER A 6 -38.75 -34.18 -33.95
N LEU A 7 -37.74 -33.55 -34.57
CA LEU A 7 -37.10 -32.36 -34.02
C LEU A 7 -38.09 -31.20 -33.81
N GLN A 8 -39.09 -31.06 -34.69
CA GLN A 8 -40.14 -30.06 -34.55
C GLN A 8 -41.06 -30.36 -33.34
N GLN A 9 -41.38 -31.63 -33.11
CA GLN A 9 -42.16 -32.03 -31.93
C GLN A 9 -41.38 -31.72 -30.63
N LEU A 10 -40.09 -32.04 -30.60
CA LEU A 10 -39.22 -31.69 -29.47
C LEU A 10 -39.16 -30.16 -29.26
N TYR A 11 -39.05 -29.38 -30.34
CA TYR A 11 -39.05 -27.93 -30.26
C TYR A 11 -40.32 -27.37 -29.61
N GLU A 12 -41.50 -27.80 -30.06
CA GLU A 12 -42.77 -27.30 -29.50
C GLU A 12 -42.94 -27.71 -28.02
N ILE A 13 -42.52 -28.93 -27.65
CA ILE A 13 -42.52 -29.38 -26.25
C ILE A 13 -41.64 -28.47 -25.40
N LEU A 14 -40.39 -28.26 -25.80
CA LEU A 14 -39.44 -27.46 -25.02
C LEU A 14 -39.83 -25.98 -24.98
N LYS A 15 -40.30 -25.43 -26.10
CA LYS A 15 -40.77 -24.05 -26.16
C LYS A 15 -41.93 -23.81 -25.19
N THR A 16 -42.92 -24.70 -25.20
CA THR A 16 -44.12 -24.59 -24.34
C THR A 16 -43.77 -24.65 -22.85
N ASN A 17 -42.81 -25.49 -22.46
CA ASN A 17 -42.47 -25.70 -21.06
C ASN A 17 -41.44 -24.71 -20.51
N PHE A 18 -40.50 -24.22 -21.33
CA PHE A 18 -39.32 -23.49 -20.82
C PHE A 18 -39.25 -22.02 -21.21
N LEU A 19 -39.87 -21.58 -22.31
CA LEU A 19 -39.71 -20.20 -22.79
C LEU A 19 -40.23 -19.15 -21.80
N ALA A 20 -41.18 -19.51 -20.95
CA ALA A 20 -41.73 -18.62 -19.92
C ALA A 20 -40.86 -18.54 -18.64
N LEU A 21 -39.81 -19.35 -18.50
CA LEU A 21 -38.95 -19.33 -17.33
C LEU A 21 -38.04 -18.09 -17.31
N LYS A 22 -37.89 -17.47 -16.15
CA LYS A 22 -37.16 -16.20 -15.93
C LYS A 22 -35.77 -16.14 -16.57
N HIS A 23 -35.03 -17.25 -16.57
CA HIS A 23 -33.64 -17.32 -17.03
C HIS A 23 -33.48 -17.93 -18.43
N VAL A 24 -34.56 -18.36 -19.07
CA VAL A 24 -34.53 -18.91 -20.43
C VAL A 24 -34.81 -17.78 -21.41
N GLU A 25 -33.80 -17.33 -22.15
CA GLU A 25 -33.94 -16.22 -23.11
C GLU A 25 -34.55 -16.69 -24.44
N ARG A 26 -34.27 -17.93 -24.84
CA ARG A 26 -34.63 -18.44 -26.15
C ARG A 26 -34.74 -19.95 -26.14
N VAL A 27 -35.75 -20.46 -26.86
CA VAL A 27 -35.80 -21.85 -27.32
C VAL A 27 -35.88 -21.82 -28.84
N ASN A 28 -34.96 -22.50 -29.53
CA ASN A 28 -34.95 -22.54 -30.99
C ASN A 28 -34.25 -23.78 -31.54
N ILE A 29 -34.45 -24.06 -32.82
CA ILE A 29 -33.74 -25.10 -33.55
C ILE A 29 -32.43 -24.53 -34.09
N PHE A 30 -31.33 -25.28 -33.93
CA PHE A 30 -30.03 -24.95 -34.51
C PHE A 30 -29.63 -26.01 -35.54
N GLN A 31 -29.31 -25.54 -36.75
CA GLN A 31 -28.82 -26.34 -37.89
C GLN A 31 -29.67 -27.57 -38.25
N ASN A 32 -30.95 -27.60 -37.83
CA ASN A 32 -31.84 -28.76 -37.97
C ASN A 32 -31.29 -30.05 -37.31
N GLU A 33 -30.43 -29.90 -36.30
CA GLU A 33 -29.79 -31.01 -35.58
C GLU A 33 -30.23 -31.07 -34.11
N VAL A 34 -30.36 -29.91 -33.47
CA VAL A 34 -30.67 -29.80 -32.03
C VAL A 34 -31.69 -28.71 -31.77
N VAL A 35 -32.47 -28.89 -30.71
CA VAL A 35 -33.22 -27.81 -30.06
C VAL A 35 -32.37 -27.29 -28.92
N TYR A 36 -32.10 -26.00 -28.87
CA TYR A 36 -31.34 -25.40 -27.77
C TYR A 36 -32.21 -24.52 -26.89
N LEU A 37 -31.90 -24.50 -25.59
CA LEU A 37 -32.41 -23.54 -24.63
C LEU A 37 -31.26 -22.63 -24.20
N ASP A 38 -31.32 -21.35 -24.55
CA ASP A 38 -30.40 -20.34 -24.05
C ASP A 38 -30.79 -19.95 -22.62
N ILE A 39 -29.87 -20.15 -21.67
CA ILE A 39 -30.04 -19.81 -20.25
C ILE A 39 -29.05 -18.72 -19.88
N LYS A 40 -29.56 -17.59 -19.40
CA LYS A 40 -28.74 -16.44 -19.03
C LYS A 40 -29.05 -15.91 -17.66
N THR A 41 -27.98 -15.61 -16.94
CA THR A 41 -27.98 -14.92 -15.66
C THR A 41 -26.96 -13.79 -15.70
N ASP A 42 -26.93 -13.04 -14.61
CA ASP A 42 -25.95 -12.00 -14.30
C ASP A 42 -24.52 -12.59 -14.21
N THR A 43 -24.40 -13.91 -14.06
CA THR A 43 -23.14 -14.63 -13.82
C THR A 43 -22.66 -15.41 -15.05
N PHE A 44 -23.56 -15.99 -15.84
CA PHE A 44 -23.22 -16.81 -17.00
C PHE A 44 -24.25 -16.74 -18.13
N PHE A 45 -23.82 -17.17 -19.30
CA PHE A 45 -24.64 -17.40 -20.47
C PHE A 45 -24.27 -18.74 -21.12
N ILE A 46 -25.22 -19.69 -21.09
CA ILE A 46 -25.04 -21.04 -21.62
C ILE A 46 -26.22 -21.44 -22.50
N ALA A 47 -26.09 -22.56 -23.19
CA ALA A 47 -27.22 -23.29 -23.77
C ALA A 47 -27.23 -24.74 -23.33
N LEU A 48 -28.43 -25.31 -23.27
CA LEU A 48 -28.64 -26.75 -23.29
C LEU A 48 -29.06 -27.13 -24.71
N ASP A 49 -28.19 -27.80 -25.47
CA ASP A 49 -28.53 -28.37 -26.78
C ASP A 49 -29.08 -29.79 -26.57
N ILE A 50 -30.26 -30.08 -27.14
CA ILE A 50 -30.91 -31.39 -27.06
C ILE A 50 -31.12 -31.94 -28.48
N ASN A 51 -30.63 -33.15 -28.74
CA ASN A 51 -30.83 -33.85 -30.01
C ASN A 51 -32.07 -34.77 -29.95
N ILE A 52 -32.41 -35.37 -31.09
CA ILE A 52 -33.54 -36.32 -31.20
C ILE A 52 -33.34 -37.61 -30.38
N GLU A 53 -32.10 -37.95 -30.03
CA GLU A 53 -31.75 -39.08 -29.15
C GLU A 53 -31.89 -38.73 -27.66
N LEU A 54 -32.35 -37.51 -27.34
CA LEU A 54 -32.48 -36.96 -26.00
C LEU A 54 -31.15 -36.81 -25.25
N ASP A 55 -30.04 -36.77 -25.97
CA ASP A 55 -28.76 -36.34 -25.41
C ASP A 55 -28.79 -34.84 -25.12
N ILE A 56 -28.17 -34.45 -24.01
CA ILE A 56 -28.10 -33.04 -23.61
C ILE A 56 -26.64 -32.61 -23.57
N PHE A 57 -26.34 -31.50 -24.23
CA PHE A 57 -25.03 -30.85 -24.19
C PHE A 57 -25.14 -29.50 -23.50
N LEU A 58 -24.25 -29.26 -22.54
CA LEU A 58 -24.04 -27.94 -21.97
C LEU A 58 -23.05 -27.18 -22.86
N VAL A 59 -23.50 -26.06 -23.41
CA VAL A 59 -22.72 -25.19 -24.29
C VAL A 59 -22.45 -23.87 -23.59
N CYS A 60 -21.18 -23.56 -23.33
CA CYS A 60 -20.78 -22.27 -22.79
C CYS A 60 -20.70 -21.22 -23.91
N ARG A 61 -21.56 -20.20 -23.89
CA ARG A 61 -21.61 -19.18 -24.96
C ARG A 61 -20.41 -18.21 -24.95
N ASN A 62 -19.67 -18.15 -23.86
CA ASN A 62 -18.46 -17.33 -23.73
C ASN A 62 -17.47 -17.91 -22.70
N GLN A 63 -16.24 -17.39 -22.71
CA GLN A 63 -15.16 -17.86 -21.83
C GLN A 63 -15.46 -17.64 -20.35
N GLN A 64 -16.16 -16.56 -19.98
CA GLN A 64 -16.53 -16.26 -18.59
C GLN A 64 -17.47 -17.34 -18.03
N SER A 65 -18.46 -17.74 -18.83
CA SER A 65 -19.43 -18.78 -18.47
C SER A 65 -18.74 -20.13 -18.29
N ARG A 66 -17.80 -20.48 -19.18
CA ARG A 66 -17.00 -21.70 -19.06
C ARG A 66 -16.16 -21.72 -17.78
N LYS A 67 -15.51 -20.60 -17.46
CA LYS A 67 -14.73 -20.46 -16.22
C LYS A 67 -15.63 -20.64 -14.99
N PHE A 68 -16.76 -19.94 -14.95
CA PHE A 68 -17.74 -20.07 -13.87
C PHE A 68 -18.21 -21.53 -13.70
N MET A 69 -18.67 -22.17 -14.78
CA MET A 69 -19.17 -23.55 -14.73
C MET A 69 -18.09 -24.49 -14.20
N SER A 70 -16.84 -24.32 -14.66
CA SER A 70 -15.76 -25.19 -14.23
C SER A 70 -15.37 -25.01 -12.77
N GLN A 71 -15.43 -23.77 -12.27
CA GLN A 71 -15.11 -23.45 -10.88
C GLN A 71 -16.22 -23.90 -9.93
N TYR A 72 -17.48 -23.59 -10.23
CA TYR A 72 -18.60 -23.88 -9.33
C TYR A 72 -18.86 -25.39 -9.22
N PHE A 73 -18.88 -26.10 -10.34
CA PHE A 73 -19.13 -27.55 -10.37
C PHE A 73 -17.86 -28.39 -10.20
N ASN A 74 -16.69 -27.76 -10.08
CA ASN A 74 -15.39 -28.44 -9.99
C ASN A 74 -15.17 -29.49 -11.11
N TYR A 75 -15.50 -29.12 -12.35
CA TYR A 75 -15.41 -30.00 -13.52
C TYR A 75 -14.84 -29.24 -14.73
N PRO A 76 -13.91 -29.80 -15.51
CA PRO A 76 -13.27 -29.08 -16.62
C PRO A 76 -14.17 -28.98 -17.87
N PHE A 77 -15.20 -28.13 -17.82
CA PHE A 77 -16.11 -27.92 -18.96
C PHE A 77 -15.37 -27.35 -20.18
N ARG A 78 -15.67 -27.91 -21.35
CA ARG A 78 -15.30 -27.35 -22.66
C ARG A 78 -16.40 -26.41 -23.14
N ASP A 79 -16.18 -25.76 -24.29
CA ASP A 79 -17.18 -24.88 -24.91
C ASP A 79 -18.49 -25.63 -25.20
N LYS A 80 -18.41 -26.92 -25.53
CA LYS A 80 -19.54 -27.85 -25.62
C LYS A 80 -19.18 -29.15 -24.91
N THR A 81 -19.99 -29.54 -23.93
CA THR A 81 -19.77 -30.75 -23.11
C THR A 81 -21.05 -31.57 -23.10
N LYS A 82 -20.99 -32.85 -23.47
CA LYS A 82 -22.13 -33.76 -23.35
C LYS A 82 -22.34 -34.10 -21.88
N ILE A 83 -23.51 -33.79 -21.34
CA ILE A 83 -23.81 -33.95 -19.91
C ILE A 83 -24.83 -35.05 -19.63
N VAL A 84 -25.68 -35.39 -20.61
CA VAL A 84 -26.66 -36.49 -20.52
C VAL A 84 -26.62 -37.32 -21.79
N ALA A 85 -26.68 -38.64 -21.63
CA ALA A 85 -26.94 -39.58 -22.72
C ALA A 85 -27.72 -40.79 -22.20
N GLN A 86 -28.59 -41.37 -23.03
CA GLN A 86 -29.38 -42.56 -22.69
C GLN A 86 -30.11 -42.44 -21.33
N ASN A 87 -30.70 -41.27 -21.06
CA ASN A 87 -31.39 -40.94 -19.80
C ASN A 87 -30.51 -41.09 -18.54
N ARG A 88 -29.20 -40.90 -18.67
CA ARG A 88 -28.23 -40.90 -17.56
C ARG A 88 -27.31 -39.70 -17.64
N SER A 89 -26.96 -39.17 -16.46
CA SER A 89 -25.91 -38.15 -16.37
C SER A 89 -24.55 -38.76 -16.69
N LEU A 90 -23.76 -38.06 -17.50
CA LEU A 90 -22.38 -38.40 -17.81
C LEU A 90 -21.37 -37.71 -16.87
N ILE A 91 -21.85 -36.77 -16.05
CA ILE A 91 -21.01 -35.98 -15.15
C ILE A 91 -21.62 -36.06 -13.75
N GLU A 92 -20.81 -36.49 -12.77
CA GLU A 92 -21.25 -36.73 -11.40
C GLU A 92 -21.88 -35.51 -10.72
N CYS A 93 -21.47 -34.29 -11.10
CA CYS A 93 -22.01 -33.05 -10.55
C CYS A 93 -23.46 -32.75 -10.98
N PHE A 94 -24.00 -33.47 -11.97
CA PHE A 94 -25.41 -33.39 -12.36
C PHE A 94 -26.14 -34.66 -11.91
N ALA A 95 -27.03 -34.53 -10.94
CA ALA A 95 -27.90 -35.60 -10.48
C ALA A 95 -29.19 -35.63 -11.30
N ILE A 96 -29.49 -36.76 -11.94
CA ILE A 96 -30.74 -36.98 -12.67
C ILE A 96 -31.49 -38.11 -11.97
N THR A 97 -32.63 -37.77 -11.36
CA THR A 97 -33.43 -38.73 -10.58
C THR A 97 -34.67 -39.21 -11.35
N VAL A 98 -35.09 -38.47 -12.37
CA VAL A 98 -36.21 -38.82 -13.26
C VAL A 98 -35.67 -39.48 -14.52
N LYS A 99 -36.32 -40.56 -14.95
CA LYS A 99 -36.04 -41.24 -16.22
C LYS A 99 -37.20 -41.05 -17.19
N ASP A 100 -36.88 -41.10 -18.48
CA ASP A 100 -37.86 -41.15 -19.58
C ASP A 100 -38.82 -39.94 -19.65
N ASN A 101 -38.43 -38.79 -19.07
CA ASN A 101 -39.16 -37.53 -19.17
C ASN A 101 -38.19 -36.36 -19.37
N ILE A 102 -37.98 -35.98 -20.64
CA ILE A 102 -37.04 -34.93 -21.02
C ILE A 102 -37.34 -33.56 -20.39
N VAL A 103 -38.63 -33.23 -20.20
CA VAL A 103 -39.05 -31.97 -19.58
C VAL A 103 -38.62 -31.94 -18.12
N GLN A 104 -38.89 -33.00 -17.36
CA GLN A 104 -38.48 -33.06 -15.96
C GLN A 104 -36.95 -33.11 -15.80
N ILE A 105 -36.24 -33.80 -16.69
CA ILE A 105 -34.77 -33.82 -16.71
C ILE A 105 -34.22 -32.40 -16.93
N ILE A 106 -34.73 -31.66 -17.90
CA ILE A 106 -34.27 -30.30 -18.18
C ILE A 106 -34.58 -29.36 -17.01
N HIS A 107 -35.75 -29.47 -16.38
CA HIS A 107 -36.04 -28.72 -15.15
C HIS A 107 -35.00 -29.00 -14.06
N GLN A 108 -34.70 -30.28 -13.79
CA GLN A 108 -33.67 -30.66 -12.80
C GLN A 108 -32.29 -30.09 -13.12
N LEU A 109 -31.91 -30.07 -14.41
CA LEU A 109 -30.64 -29.50 -14.84
C LEU A 109 -30.63 -27.98 -14.66
N ILE A 110 -31.70 -27.28 -15.04
CA ILE A 110 -31.83 -25.84 -14.85
C ILE A 110 -31.74 -25.48 -13.36
N ASP A 111 -32.42 -26.22 -12.48
CA ASP A 111 -32.38 -26.00 -11.04
C ASP A 111 -30.96 -26.16 -10.48
N GLN A 112 -30.24 -27.21 -10.90
CA GLN A 112 -28.85 -27.44 -10.51
C GLN A 112 -27.90 -26.36 -11.04
N LEU A 113 -28.10 -25.90 -12.28
CA LEU A 113 -27.34 -24.81 -12.89
C LEU A 113 -27.56 -23.47 -12.16
N LEU A 114 -28.72 -23.29 -11.54
CA LEU A 114 -29.08 -22.09 -10.79
C LEU A 114 -28.84 -22.20 -9.27
N ALA A 115 -28.43 -23.38 -8.77
CA ALA A 115 -28.22 -23.64 -7.34
C ALA A 115 -27.20 -22.70 -6.69
N TYR A 116 -26.23 -22.20 -7.46
CA TYR A 116 -25.20 -21.26 -6.97
C TYR A 116 -25.78 -19.97 -6.38
N LYS A 117 -27.01 -19.59 -6.78
CA LYS A 117 -27.70 -18.41 -6.25
C LYS A 117 -28.15 -18.59 -4.81
N GLN A 118 -28.18 -19.83 -4.31
CA GLN A 118 -28.58 -20.20 -2.95
C GLN A 118 -27.42 -20.87 -2.18
N ASP A 119 -26.32 -21.21 -2.85
CA ASP A 119 -25.12 -21.73 -2.20
C ASP A 119 -24.41 -20.62 -1.40
N HIS A 120 -24.69 -20.58 -0.09
CA HIS A 120 -24.10 -19.60 0.82
C HIS A 120 -22.58 -19.65 0.85
N GLN A 121 -21.95 -20.82 0.71
CA GLN A 121 -20.50 -20.94 0.77
C GLN A 121 -19.85 -20.38 -0.49
N TYR A 122 -20.40 -20.69 -1.66
CA TYR A 122 -19.96 -20.11 -2.93
C TYR A 122 -20.09 -18.57 -2.91
N LEU A 123 -21.25 -18.06 -2.48
CA LEU A 123 -21.51 -16.63 -2.41
C LEU A 123 -20.55 -15.91 -1.46
N LEU A 124 -20.30 -16.46 -0.26
CA LEU A 124 -19.34 -15.91 0.70
C LEU A 124 -17.91 -15.87 0.15
N ASN A 125 -17.46 -16.95 -0.49
CA ASN A 125 -16.11 -17.01 -1.06
C ASN A 125 -15.92 -15.99 -2.20
N ASN A 126 -16.93 -15.82 -3.05
CA ASN A 126 -16.93 -14.84 -4.13
C ASN A 126 -16.90 -13.41 -3.57
N LEU A 127 -17.76 -13.10 -2.59
CA LEU A 127 -17.77 -11.81 -1.91
C LEU A 127 -16.43 -11.48 -1.24
N ASN A 128 -15.83 -12.44 -0.52
CA ASN A 128 -14.52 -12.26 0.11
C ASN A 128 -13.43 -11.95 -0.92
N SER A 129 -13.44 -12.65 -2.06
CA SER A 129 -12.47 -12.43 -3.13
C SER A 129 -12.63 -11.03 -3.76
N ASN A 130 -13.87 -10.60 -4.00
CA ASN A 130 -14.16 -9.27 -4.54
C ASN A 130 -13.74 -8.17 -3.55
N VAL A 131 -14.07 -8.32 -2.26
CA VAL A 131 -13.66 -7.39 -1.21
C VAL A 131 -12.13 -7.32 -1.10
N PHE A 132 -11.45 -8.46 -1.19
CA PHE A 132 -9.99 -8.49 -1.20
C PHE A 132 -9.43 -7.72 -2.39
N GLN A 133 -9.92 -7.98 -3.61
CA GLN A 133 -9.47 -7.29 -4.82
C GLN A 133 -9.71 -5.77 -4.73
N LEU A 134 -10.92 -5.35 -4.34
CA LEU A 134 -11.26 -3.94 -4.17
C LEU A 134 -10.35 -3.26 -3.14
N ASN A 135 -10.05 -3.92 -2.02
CA ASN A 135 -9.12 -3.39 -1.02
C ASN A 135 -7.71 -3.19 -1.59
N GLN A 136 -7.25 -4.09 -2.46
CA GLN A 136 -5.93 -3.96 -3.11
C GLN A 136 -5.93 -2.81 -4.12
N GLU A 137 -6.96 -2.69 -4.95
CA GLU A 137 -7.13 -1.58 -5.90
C GLU A 137 -7.19 -0.23 -5.16
N MET A 138 -7.94 -0.14 -4.07
CA MET A 138 -8.04 1.06 -3.25
C MET A 138 -6.69 1.45 -2.60
N LYS A 139 -5.91 0.47 -2.11
CA LYS A 139 -4.57 0.73 -1.57
C LYS A 139 -3.63 1.28 -2.64
N LEU A 140 -3.63 0.67 -3.83
CA LEU A 140 -2.80 1.12 -4.95
C LEU A 140 -3.18 2.52 -5.40
N LYS A 141 -4.48 2.81 -5.52
CA LYS A 141 -4.98 4.15 -5.84
C LYS A 141 -4.55 5.19 -4.80
N ARG A 142 -4.72 4.88 -3.51
CA ARG A 142 -4.30 5.77 -2.41
C ARG A 142 -2.80 6.06 -2.46
N LEU A 143 -1.98 5.02 -2.67
CA LEU A 143 -0.53 5.18 -2.79
C LEU A 143 -0.18 6.05 -4.00
N HIS A 144 -0.79 5.79 -5.16
CA HIS A 144 -0.60 6.59 -6.37
C HIS A 144 -0.91 8.07 -6.13
N ASP A 145 -2.08 8.37 -5.56
CA ASP A 145 -2.51 9.75 -5.28
C ASP A 145 -1.52 10.46 -4.33
N VAL A 146 -1.05 9.76 -3.30
CA VAL A 146 -0.04 10.28 -2.36
C VAL A 146 1.30 10.53 -3.05
N CYS A 147 1.79 9.58 -3.84
CA CYS A 147 3.06 9.72 -4.57
C CYS A 147 3.02 10.91 -5.54
N MET A 148 1.91 11.07 -6.26
CA MET A 148 1.73 12.19 -7.19
C MET A 148 1.66 13.54 -6.47
N ASP A 149 0.93 13.61 -5.36
CA ASP A 149 0.82 14.81 -4.53
C ASP A 149 2.17 15.18 -3.88
N MET A 150 2.92 14.20 -3.38
CA MET A 150 4.29 14.39 -2.88
C MET A 150 5.23 14.88 -3.99
N ALA A 151 5.21 14.24 -5.17
CA ALA A 151 6.06 14.62 -6.29
C ALA A 151 5.77 16.05 -6.73
N SER A 152 4.50 16.44 -6.76
CA SER A 152 4.08 17.82 -7.03
C SER A 152 4.55 18.77 -5.94
N SER A 153 4.35 18.38 -4.68
CA SER A 153 4.74 19.16 -3.52
C SER A 153 6.25 19.33 -3.40
N TYR A 154 7.06 18.39 -3.86
CA TYR A 154 8.52 18.46 -3.78
C TYR A 154 9.17 19.09 -5.01
N ARG A 155 8.41 19.25 -6.10
CA ARG A 155 8.89 19.76 -7.39
C ARG A 155 9.67 21.06 -7.22
N ASN A 156 10.88 21.10 -7.76
CA ASN A 156 11.79 22.25 -7.78
C ASN A 156 12.24 22.80 -6.41
N ARG A 157 11.89 22.15 -5.29
CA ARG A 157 12.31 22.58 -3.95
C ARG A 157 13.01 21.52 -3.11
N PHE A 158 12.89 20.24 -3.44
CA PHE A 158 13.53 19.15 -2.71
C PHE A 158 14.97 18.94 -3.20
N LEU A 159 15.93 19.03 -2.28
CA LEU A 159 17.34 18.84 -2.51
C LEU A 159 17.70 17.37 -2.30
N SER A 160 18.48 16.79 -3.20
CA SER A 160 19.09 15.48 -2.98
C SER A 160 19.98 15.47 -1.74
N ILE A 161 20.37 14.28 -1.27
CA ILE A 161 21.30 14.09 -0.14
C ILE A 161 22.58 14.94 -0.32
N ARG A 162 23.20 14.91 -1.50
CA ARG A 162 24.42 15.67 -1.80
C ARG A 162 24.16 17.16 -1.77
N GLU A 163 23.13 17.63 -2.46
CA GLU A 163 22.76 19.05 -2.52
C GLU A 163 22.40 19.60 -1.15
N THR A 164 21.76 18.79 -0.31
CA THR A 164 21.44 19.12 1.08
C THR A 164 22.70 19.40 1.87
N LEU A 165 23.69 18.49 1.85
CA LEU A 165 24.95 18.69 2.59
C LEU A 165 25.78 19.86 2.05
N ILE A 166 25.81 20.06 0.73
CA ILE A 166 26.45 21.22 0.10
C ILE A 166 25.79 22.51 0.60
N ALA A 167 24.45 22.58 0.57
CA ALA A 167 23.71 23.75 1.04
C ALA A 167 23.99 24.06 2.53
N ILE A 168 23.99 23.04 3.38
CA ILE A 168 24.31 23.17 4.81
C ILE A 168 25.71 23.77 5.00
N LYS A 169 26.69 23.26 4.25
CA LYS A 169 28.08 23.75 4.32
C LYS A 169 28.20 25.18 3.78
N GLU A 170 27.78 25.44 2.56
CA GLU A 170 28.05 26.71 1.88
C GLU A 170 27.31 27.88 2.50
N GLN A 171 26.06 27.66 2.92
CA GLN A 171 25.23 28.70 3.52
C GLN A 171 25.34 28.71 5.05
N GLN A 172 26.10 27.77 5.65
CA GLN A 172 26.20 27.58 7.09
C GLN A 172 24.80 27.56 7.72
N LEU A 173 23.94 26.63 7.28
CA LEU A 173 22.55 26.53 7.75
C LEU A 173 22.43 25.67 9.00
N SER A 174 21.47 26.03 9.85
CA SER A 174 20.97 25.07 10.83
C SER A 174 20.22 23.95 10.12
N VAL A 175 20.08 22.79 10.74
CA VAL A 175 19.33 21.66 10.14
C VAL A 175 18.30 21.14 11.11
N ALA A 176 17.10 20.80 10.64
CA ALA A 176 16.12 20.01 11.37
C ALA A 176 15.62 18.88 10.46
N ARG A 177 15.73 17.63 10.90
CA ARG A 177 15.32 16.48 10.08
C ARG A 177 14.09 15.80 10.67
N PHE A 178 13.10 15.60 9.82
CA PHE A 178 11.88 14.86 10.11
C PHE A 178 12.04 13.44 9.56
N GLY A 179 12.12 12.44 10.43
CA GLY A 179 11.97 11.04 10.06
C GLY A 179 10.54 10.56 10.31
N ASP A 180 10.34 9.25 10.19
CA ASP A 180 9.08 8.58 10.48
C ASP A 180 8.60 8.85 11.93
N GLY A 181 9.53 8.82 12.89
CA GLY A 181 9.23 9.11 14.30
C GLY A 181 8.80 10.56 14.55
N GLU A 182 9.49 11.54 13.99
CA GLU A 182 9.13 12.96 14.14
C GLU A 182 7.78 13.25 13.47
N ILE A 183 7.53 12.71 12.27
CA ILE A 183 6.26 12.85 11.58
C ILE A 183 5.12 12.25 12.41
N ARG A 184 5.31 11.07 13.01
CA ARG A 184 4.33 10.47 13.94
C ARG A 184 4.05 11.41 15.12
N CYS A 185 5.09 11.90 15.82
CA CYS A 185 4.92 12.84 16.93
C CYS A 185 4.20 14.14 16.51
N MET A 186 4.39 14.60 15.27
CA MET A 186 3.79 15.83 14.74
C MET A 186 2.29 15.68 14.41
N VAL A 187 1.83 14.48 14.04
CA VAL A 187 0.47 14.28 13.50
C VAL A 187 -0.37 13.21 14.21
N THR A 188 0.16 12.55 15.24
CA THR A 188 -0.58 11.56 16.05
C THR A 188 -0.51 11.83 17.55
N ASN A 189 -1.54 11.40 18.26
CA ASN A 189 -1.59 11.43 19.74
C ASN A 189 -0.93 10.21 20.40
N THR A 190 -0.19 9.39 19.64
CA THR A 190 0.47 8.17 20.14
C THR A 190 1.96 8.36 20.37
N GLY A 191 2.56 9.40 19.78
CA GLY A 191 4.01 9.59 19.78
C GLY A 191 4.70 8.54 18.90
N CYS A 192 5.89 8.11 19.32
CA CYS A 192 6.67 7.08 18.64
C CYS A 192 7.37 6.17 19.67
N ILE A 193 8.13 5.19 19.17
CA ILE A 193 8.74 4.13 19.99
C ILE A 193 9.61 4.67 21.15
N PHE A 194 10.21 5.85 21.03
CA PHE A 194 11.16 6.39 22.02
C PHE A 194 10.71 7.71 22.64
N GLN A 195 9.59 8.26 22.17
CA GLN A 195 9.07 9.53 22.64
C GLN A 195 7.56 9.42 22.71
N LYS A 196 7.04 9.42 23.93
CA LYS A 196 5.60 9.52 24.21
C LYS A 196 5.07 10.81 23.60
N HIS A 197 3.78 10.76 23.27
CA HIS A 197 3.06 11.94 22.83
C HIS A 197 3.14 13.06 23.88
N ASP A 198 3.35 14.27 23.38
CA ASP A 198 3.35 15.51 24.15
C ASP A 198 2.80 16.60 23.21
N TRP A 199 1.82 17.37 23.67
CA TRP A 199 1.16 18.40 22.87
C TRP A 199 2.09 19.57 22.51
N LYS A 200 3.01 19.92 23.42
CA LYS A 200 4.00 20.98 23.19
C LYS A 200 5.00 20.52 22.12
N LEU A 201 5.52 19.29 22.22
CA LEU A 201 6.38 18.71 21.19
C LEU A 201 5.69 18.69 19.81
N MET A 202 4.44 18.25 19.77
CA MET A 202 3.66 18.19 18.55
C MET A 202 3.57 19.57 17.88
N GLN A 203 3.26 20.62 18.64
CA GLN A 203 3.18 21.98 18.10
C GLN A 203 4.54 22.51 17.69
N GLU A 204 5.58 22.34 18.50
CA GLU A 204 6.94 22.77 18.13
C GLU A 204 7.43 22.10 16.84
N LEU A 205 7.13 20.82 16.62
CA LEU A 205 7.45 20.13 15.37
C LEU A 205 6.71 20.73 14.16
N ARG A 206 5.44 21.12 14.33
CA ARG A 206 4.67 21.80 13.28
C ARG A 206 5.24 23.17 12.98
N ASP A 207 5.56 23.93 14.02
CA ASP A 207 6.15 25.27 13.89
C ASP A 207 7.51 25.20 13.17
N ILE A 208 8.38 24.27 13.58
CA ILE A 208 9.66 24.03 12.90
C ILE A 208 9.44 23.71 11.41
N SER A 209 8.46 22.87 11.09
CA SER A 209 8.16 22.48 9.71
C SER A 209 7.56 23.63 8.88
N LEU A 210 6.93 24.62 9.51
CA LEU A 210 6.30 25.78 8.87
C LEU A 210 7.24 26.99 8.67
N GLN A 211 8.26 27.14 9.50
CA GLN A 211 9.13 28.33 9.53
C GLN A 211 10.11 28.40 8.35
N ASN A 212 10.12 29.51 7.59
CA ASN A 212 11.09 29.79 6.53
C ASN A 212 12.21 30.73 7.04
N ASN A 213 13.20 30.20 7.74
CA ASN A 213 14.35 30.94 8.30
C ASN A 213 15.67 30.19 8.01
N ASP A 214 16.79 30.52 8.68
CA ASP A 214 18.14 29.92 8.49
C ASP A 214 18.24 28.43 8.92
N LEU A 215 17.13 27.70 8.82
CA LEU A 215 16.95 26.31 9.16
C LEU A 215 16.60 25.51 7.90
N MET A 216 17.51 24.63 7.49
CA MET A 216 17.23 23.60 6.50
C MET A 216 16.35 22.52 7.13
N VAL A 217 15.05 22.58 6.82
CA VAL A 217 14.11 21.52 7.17
C VAL A 217 14.24 20.38 6.16
N CYS A 218 14.47 19.16 6.66
CA CYS A 218 14.65 17.98 5.83
C CYS A 218 13.53 16.96 6.05
N TYR A 219 13.03 16.39 4.97
CA TYR A 219 12.04 15.32 4.96
C TYR A 219 12.57 14.10 4.19
N PRO A 220 12.05 12.89 4.42
CA PRO A 220 12.35 11.73 3.58
C PRO A 220 11.76 11.96 2.19
N GLY A 221 12.53 11.64 1.14
CA GLY A 221 12.06 11.75 -0.23
C GLY A 221 11.00 10.71 -0.60
N LEU A 222 10.64 10.71 -1.89
CA LEU A 222 9.88 9.63 -2.51
C LEU A 222 10.78 8.41 -2.69
N LEU A 223 10.57 7.38 -1.86
CA LEU A 223 11.30 6.11 -1.90
C LEU A 223 10.34 5.02 -2.42
N ILE A 224 10.06 5.06 -3.73
CA ILE A 224 8.98 4.29 -4.39
C ILE A 224 9.22 2.78 -4.29
N GLU A 225 10.49 2.37 -4.22
CA GLU A 225 10.91 0.98 -4.09
C GLU A 225 10.84 0.48 -2.64
N ASP A 226 10.68 1.36 -1.65
CA ASP A 226 10.66 1.01 -0.24
C ASP A 226 9.23 0.81 0.28
N ALA A 227 8.88 -0.45 0.54
CA ALA A 227 7.56 -0.82 1.03
C ALA A 227 7.20 -0.19 2.39
N PHE A 228 8.19 0.08 3.26
CA PHE A 228 7.92 0.77 4.52
C PHE A 228 7.53 2.22 4.26
N TRP A 229 8.30 2.95 3.44
CA TRP A 229 8.01 4.36 3.14
C TRP A 229 6.73 4.53 2.32
N ASN A 230 6.42 3.62 1.41
CA ASN A 230 5.15 3.64 0.67
C ASN A 230 3.94 3.56 1.61
N ASN A 231 3.94 2.58 2.52
CA ASN A 231 2.88 2.42 3.51
C ASN A 231 2.84 3.60 4.49
N PHE A 232 4.01 4.08 4.92
CA PHE A 232 4.13 5.23 5.80
C PHE A 232 3.52 6.47 5.16
N TRP A 233 3.91 6.83 3.94
CA TRP A 233 3.41 8.02 3.27
C TRP A 233 1.93 7.92 2.93
N ALA A 234 1.44 6.75 2.50
CA ALA A 234 0.02 6.53 2.28
C ALA A 234 -0.81 6.91 3.52
N GLU A 235 -0.30 6.65 4.73
CA GLU A 235 -0.94 7.00 5.99
C GLU A 235 -0.71 8.46 6.42
N PHE A 236 0.54 8.92 6.42
CA PHE A 236 0.94 10.15 7.11
C PHE A 236 1.03 11.38 6.22
N TRP A 237 1.27 11.23 4.91
CA TRP A 237 1.39 12.35 3.99
C TRP A 237 0.16 13.28 4.00
N PRO A 238 -1.09 12.75 3.93
CA PRO A 238 -2.28 13.61 3.98
C PRO A 238 -2.41 14.41 5.27
N LYS A 239 -1.77 13.98 6.37
CA LYS A 239 -1.83 14.64 7.68
C LYS A 239 -0.70 15.66 7.85
N CYS A 240 0.51 15.36 7.35
CA CYS A 240 1.67 16.20 7.59
C CYS A 240 1.85 17.32 6.56
N LYS A 241 1.36 17.15 5.32
CA LYS A 241 1.60 18.12 4.23
C LYS A 241 1.11 19.54 4.53
N PHE A 242 0.11 19.69 5.40
CA PHE A 242 -0.39 20.99 5.86
C PHE A 242 0.65 21.81 6.62
N TYR A 243 1.65 21.15 7.20
CA TYR A 243 2.72 21.79 7.96
C TYR A 243 3.99 21.98 7.12
N LEU A 244 3.93 21.79 5.81
CA LEU A 244 5.09 21.83 4.91
C LEU A 244 5.10 23.10 4.04
N ASN A 245 5.61 24.19 4.59
CA ASN A 245 5.62 25.50 3.93
C ASN A 245 7.01 25.96 3.46
N GLN A 246 7.98 25.04 3.41
CA GLN A 246 9.37 25.37 3.14
C GLN A 246 9.61 25.73 1.68
N ASN A 247 10.40 26.78 1.44
CA ASN A 247 10.84 27.15 0.09
C ASN A 247 11.88 26.15 -0.47
N ARG A 248 12.66 25.53 0.41
CA ARG A 248 13.63 24.47 0.08
C ARG A 248 13.55 23.39 1.14
N LEU A 249 13.57 22.13 0.72
CA LEU A 249 13.55 20.98 1.59
C LEU A 249 14.82 20.17 1.39
N GLY A 250 15.50 19.85 2.48
CA GLY A 250 16.61 18.90 2.44
C GLY A 250 16.13 17.45 2.49
N ASP A 251 17.02 16.53 2.19
CA ASP A 251 16.78 15.10 2.38
C ASP A 251 17.11 14.68 3.81
N SER A 252 16.14 14.08 4.52
CA SER A 252 16.36 13.59 5.88
C SER A 252 17.29 12.37 5.93
N MET A 253 17.52 11.71 4.79
CA MET A 253 18.37 10.54 4.62
C MET A 253 19.87 10.86 4.71
N ILE A 254 20.27 12.14 4.84
CA ILE A 254 21.69 12.55 4.96
C ILE A 254 22.45 11.91 6.14
N THR A 255 21.75 11.40 7.16
CA THR A 255 22.37 10.69 8.30
C THR A 255 22.13 9.19 8.28
N ARG A 256 21.56 8.65 7.20
CA ARG A 256 21.12 7.25 7.09
C ARG A 256 22.20 6.40 6.43
N PRO A 257 22.45 5.15 6.88
CA PRO A 257 23.45 4.27 6.28
C PRO A 257 23.36 4.16 4.75
N GLU A 258 22.15 4.17 4.22
CA GLU A 258 21.80 4.13 2.81
C GLU A 258 22.52 5.24 2.00
N ALA A 259 22.66 6.45 2.57
CA ALA A 259 23.42 7.53 1.95
C ALA A 259 24.92 7.20 1.80
N PHE A 260 25.49 6.58 2.84
CA PHE A 260 26.90 6.19 2.82
C PHE A 260 27.15 4.99 1.91
N TYR A 261 26.20 4.06 1.80
CA TYR A 261 26.31 2.94 0.85
C TYR A 261 26.24 3.42 -0.59
N PHE A 262 25.36 4.37 -0.90
CA PHE A 262 25.18 4.84 -2.26
C PHE A 262 26.30 5.78 -2.74
N TYR A 263 26.73 6.72 -1.89
CA TYR A 263 27.71 7.74 -2.28
C TYR A 263 29.13 7.51 -1.75
N GLY A 264 29.32 6.54 -0.85
CA GLY A 264 30.63 6.18 -0.31
C GLY A 264 31.37 7.34 0.35
N GLN A 265 32.64 7.48 0.00
CA GLN A 265 33.55 8.48 0.58
C GLN A 265 33.09 9.92 0.35
N GLN A 266 32.35 10.20 -0.73
CA GLN A 266 31.88 11.56 -1.04
C GLN A 266 31.01 12.14 0.08
N ILE A 267 30.08 11.35 0.65
CA ILE A 267 29.23 11.80 1.74
C ILE A 267 30.02 11.96 3.04
N VAL A 268 31.01 11.09 3.27
CA VAL A 268 31.94 11.23 4.42
C VAL A 268 32.69 12.56 4.34
N ASP A 269 33.21 12.91 3.17
CA ASP A 269 33.98 14.15 2.97
C ASP A 269 33.10 15.40 3.09
N LEU A 270 31.87 15.36 2.57
CA LEU A 270 30.89 16.43 2.75
C LEU A 270 30.54 16.65 4.21
N TRP A 271 30.36 15.56 4.98
CA TRP A 271 30.15 15.64 6.42
C TRP A 271 31.38 16.23 7.12
N LYS A 272 32.59 15.72 6.87
CA LYS A 272 33.83 16.26 7.45
C LYS A 272 33.98 17.75 7.16
N ALA A 273 33.64 18.19 5.95
CA ALA A 273 33.73 19.59 5.57
C ALA A 273 32.79 20.49 6.39
N ILE A 274 31.67 19.97 6.90
CA ILE A 274 30.78 20.69 7.82
C ILE A 274 31.45 20.86 9.19
N TRP A 275 32.27 19.91 9.64
CA TRP A 275 32.83 19.88 11.00
C TRP A 275 34.27 20.38 11.12
N CYS A 276 34.94 20.63 9.99
CA CYS A 276 36.35 20.99 9.93
C CYS A 276 36.70 22.13 10.89
N ASP A 277 37.68 21.87 11.77
CA ASP A 277 38.25 22.80 12.75
C ASP A 277 37.23 23.44 13.69
N LYS A 278 36.08 22.78 13.90
CA LYS A 278 35.03 23.28 14.81
C LYS A 278 35.14 22.66 16.19
N LYS A 279 34.84 23.47 17.21
CA LYS A 279 34.54 22.98 18.57
C LYS A 279 33.09 22.51 18.60
N VAL A 280 32.88 21.22 18.82
CA VAL A 280 31.57 20.58 18.72
C VAL A 280 31.07 20.17 20.11
N CYS A 281 29.83 20.53 20.43
CA CYS A 281 29.11 20.01 21.59
C CYS A 281 28.06 19.00 21.11
N PHE A 282 28.21 17.75 21.51
CA PHE A 282 27.26 16.68 21.23
C PHE A 282 26.17 16.66 22.30
N VAL A 283 24.91 16.77 21.89
CA VAL A 283 23.74 16.61 22.75
C VAL A 283 23.09 15.27 22.40
N THR A 284 23.22 14.28 23.27
CA THR A 284 22.92 12.89 22.91
C THR A 284 22.39 12.10 24.10
N GLY A 285 21.73 10.98 23.84
CA GLY A 285 21.31 10.06 24.90
C GLY A 285 22.51 9.40 25.58
N GLU A 286 22.44 9.11 26.89
CA GLU A 286 23.50 8.45 27.66
C GLU A 286 24.02 7.13 27.04
N ASN A 287 23.16 6.39 26.32
CA ASN A 287 23.52 5.14 25.64
C ASN A 287 23.55 5.28 24.11
N SER A 288 23.65 6.50 23.60
CA SER A 288 23.77 6.75 22.18
C SER A 288 25.13 6.28 21.65
N ARG A 289 25.14 5.77 20.42
CA ARG A 289 26.37 5.37 19.73
C ARG A 289 27.08 6.53 19.04
N LEU A 290 26.48 7.72 19.04
CA LEU A 290 27.13 8.90 18.48
C LEU A 290 28.24 9.38 19.41
N ASN A 291 29.46 9.38 18.91
CA ASN A 291 30.63 9.87 19.61
C ASN A 291 31.63 10.49 18.64
N ALA A 292 32.54 11.30 19.19
CA ALA A 292 33.58 12.02 18.47
C ALA A 292 34.64 11.13 17.81
N ASN A 293 34.73 9.85 18.18
CA ASN A 293 35.71 8.92 17.57
C ASN A 293 35.26 8.44 16.18
N HIS A 294 34.04 8.80 15.74
CA HIS A 294 33.59 8.44 14.40
C HIS A 294 34.35 9.21 13.31
N SER A 295 34.61 8.54 12.19
CA SER A 295 35.40 9.08 11.08
C SER A 295 34.93 10.44 10.58
N ILE A 296 33.61 10.69 10.49
CA ILE A 296 33.10 12.00 10.03
C ILE A 296 33.44 13.19 10.96
N PHE A 297 33.85 12.92 12.20
CA PHE A 297 34.25 13.94 13.17
C PHE A 297 35.77 13.97 13.37
N SER A 298 36.54 13.23 12.58
CA SER A 298 38.00 13.10 12.77
C SER A 298 38.77 14.41 12.62
N ASN A 299 38.15 15.46 12.10
CA ASN A 299 38.72 16.77 11.83
C ASN A 299 38.08 17.90 12.66
N ILE A 300 37.39 17.57 13.76
CA ILE A 300 36.91 18.57 14.73
C ILE A 300 38.08 19.08 15.57
N GLN A 301 37.99 20.32 16.04
CA GLN A 301 38.97 20.90 16.95
C GLN A 301 38.87 20.32 18.37
N SER A 302 37.64 20.15 18.88
CA SER A 302 37.38 19.60 20.21
C SER A 302 35.95 19.07 20.31
N ALA A 303 35.73 18.13 21.24
CA ALA A 303 34.42 17.58 21.54
C ALA A 303 34.03 17.85 23.01
N GLU A 304 32.80 18.30 23.21
CA GLU A 304 32.11 18.31 24.50
C GLU A 304 30.81 17.52 24.41
N TYR A 305 30.26 17.10 25.56
CA TYR A 305 29.01 16.35 25.62
C TYR A 305 28.02 16.96 26.61
N ILE A 306 26.74 16.93 26.24
CA ILE A 306 25.58 17.05 27.12
C ILE A 306 24.79 15.77 26.95
N PHE A 307 24.69 14.98 28.02
CA PHE A 307 23.92 13.76 28.01
C PHE A 307 22.47 14.00 28.46
N SER A 308 21.55 13.32 27.79
CA SER A 308 20.12 13.29 28.10
C SER A 308 19.63 11.84 28.17
N LYS A 309 18.34 11.66 28.48
CA LYS A 309 17.70 10.35 28.46
C LYS A 309 17.65 9.78 27.04
N ASN A 310 17.72 8.45 26.95
CA ASN A 310 17.58 7.74 25.67
C ASN A 310 16.13 7.64 25.16
N ASN A 311 15.16 7.85 26.04
CA ASN A 311 13.73 7.84 25.72
C ASN A 311 13.04 8.96 26.48
N ASN A 312 12.00 9.55 25.89
CA ASN A 312 11.22 10.64 26.46
C ASN A 312 12.09 11.84 26.85
N ALA A 313 13.14 12.10 26.06
CA ALA A 313 14.10 13.18 26.31
C ALA A 313 13.44 14.56 26.30
N TYR A 314 12.32 14.71 25.57
CA TYR A 314 11.59 15.96 25.50
C TYR A 314 11.06 16.44 26.87
N ALA A 315 10.77 15.53 27.80
CA ALA A 315 10.37 15.88 29.16
C ALA A 315 11.47 16.65 29.94
N PHE A 316 12.70 16.66 29.43
CA PHE A 316 13.87 17.34 30.01
C PHE A 316 14.40 18.43 29.06
N ILE A 317 13.61 18.89 28.10
CA ILE A 317 14.08 19.81 27.05
C ILE A 317 14.61 21.13 27.63
N ASP A 318 13.98 21.66 28.67
CA ASP A 318 14.39 22.92 29.29
C ASP A 318 15.75 22.80 30.00
N ASP A 319 16.01 21.68 30.69
CA ASP A 319 17.32 21.38 31.31
C ASP A 319 18.43 21.21 30.26
N ILE A 320 18.14 20.48 29.17
CA ILE A 320 19.08 20.33 28.04
C ILE A 320 19.39 21.69 27.42
N PHE A 321 18.38 22.53 27.25
CA PHE A 321 18.52 23.86 26.68
C PHE A 321 19.37 24.77 27.57
N GLN A 322 19.15 24.73 28.88
CA GLN A 322 19.94 25.48 29.86
C GLN A 322 21.43 25.06 29.83
N LYS A 323 21.71 23.75 29.81
CA LYS A 323 23.07 23.22 29.64
C LYS A 323 23.72 23.67 28.33
N CYS A 324 22.96 23.74 27.24
CA CYS A 324 23.46 24.27 25.96
C CYS A 324 23.83 25.75 26.05
N ILE A 325 23.05 26.55 26.77
CA ILE A 325 23.34 27.98 27.01
C ILE A 325 24.62 28.16 27.81
N GLU A 326 24.85 27.34 28.84
CA GLU A 326 26.05 27.42 29.67
C GLU A 326 27.32 27.07 28.88
N LYS A 327 27.21 26.12 27.93
CA LYS A 327 28.31 25.69 27.05
C LYS A 327 28.55 26.60 25.84
N LYS A 328 28.06 27.84 25.81
CA LYS A 328 28.15 28.88 24.74
C LYS A 328 29.54 29.14 24.12
N LYS A 329 30.60 28.42 24.50
CA LYS A 329 31.94 28.40 23.88
C LYS A 329 32.13 27.34 22.78
N CYS A 330 31.20 26.39 22.59
CA CYS A 330 31.25 25.43 21.48
C CYS A 330 30.52 25.96 20.23
N GLY A 331 31.17 25.92 19.07
CA GLY A 331 30.71 26.58 17.85
C GLY A 331 29.59 25.85 17.12
N TYR A 332 29.31 24.59 17.46
CA TYR A 332 28.32 23.75 16.82
C TYR A 332 27.67 22.77 17.82
N VAL A 333 26.34 22.73 17.85
CA VAL A 333 25.57 21.77 18.67
C VAL A 333 24.97 20.70 17.75
N SER A 334 25.27 19.42 18.03
CA SER A 334 24.64 18.27 17.36
C SER A 334 23.63 17.63 18.32
N ASN A 335 22.33 17.85 18.12
CA ASN A 335 21.29 17.14 18.88
C ASN A 335 20.99 15.79 18.24
N CYS A 336 20.82 14.72 19.02
CA CYS A 336 20.65 13.34 18.56
C CYS A 336 19.64 12.53 19.37
N THR A 337 18.71 13.19 20.07
CA THR A 337 17.76 12.56 21.00
C THR A 337 16.52 11.94 20.34
N GLY A 338 16.55 11.71 19.03
CA GLY A 338 15.36 11.19 18.35
C GLY A 338 15.15 9.68 18.52
N PRO A 339 13.92 9.20 18.26
CA PRO A 339 13.56 7.79 18.30
C PRO A 339 14.33 6.95 17.28
N HIS A 340 14.94 5.82 17.68
CA HIS A 340 15.20 4.55 16.92
C HIS A 340 16.44 3.72 17.39
N ARG A 341 16.25 2.40 17.56
CA ARG A 341 17.25 1.35 17.86
C ARG A 341 17.96 0.93 16.57
N ASN A 342 19.27 0.66 16.64
CA ASN A 342 20.07 -0.09 15.67
C ASN A 342 20.62 0.64 14.42
N SER A 343 21.63 1.50 14.59
CA SER A 343 22.94 1.42 13.89
C SER A 343 23.74 2.67 14.24
N SER A 344 25.06 2.61 14.14
CA SER A 344 26.04 3.57 14.67
C SER A 344 25.95 5.00 14.10
N PHE A 345 25.04 5.25 13.17
CA PHE A 345 24.71 6.54 12.56
C PHE A 345 23.20 6.62 12.38
N ARG A 346 22.45 7.21 13.33
CA ARG A 346 20.98 7.29 13.17
C ARG A 346 20.25 8.58 13.52
N LYS A 347 20.85 9.63 14.05
CA LYS A 347 20.22 10.98 13.99
C LYS A 347 21.20 12.07 14.43
N ILE A 348 21.56 12.98 13.53
CA ILE A 348 21.86 14.39 13.89
C ILE A 348 20.53 15.11 13.66
N THR A 349 19.72 15.31 14.70
CA THR A 349 18.43 16.01 14.63
C THR A 349 18.58 17.51 14.45
N SER A 350 19.69 18.12 14.88
CA SER A 350 20.06 19.47 14.47
C SER A 350 21.55 19.77 14.53
N ILE A 351 22.03 20.57 13.58
CA ILE A 351 23.36 21.19 13.53
C ILE A 351 23.10 22.68 13.65
N TRP A 352 23.75 23.39 14.56
CA TRP A 352 23.60 24.84 14.70
C TRP A 352 24.91 25.55 14.35
N PRO A 353 25.01 26.27 13.23
CA PRO A 353 26.11 27.16 12.93
C PRO A 353 26.06 28.44 13.76
N LYS A 354 27.25 28.88 14.17
CA LYS A 354 27.46 30.12 14.91
C LYS A 354 27.24 31.34 14.00
N ARG A 355 26.08 31.99 14.10
CA ARG A 355 25.96 33.45 13.99
C ARG A 355 25.07 33.97 15.12
N THR A 356 25.61 34.95 15.82
CA THR A 356 25.02 35.70 16.92
C THR A 356 23.53 35.96 16.76
N GLY A 357 22.70 35.40 17.65
CA GLY A 357 21.30 35.76 17.74
C GLY A 357 20.44 34.67 18.35
N CYS A 358 20.34 34.63 19.68
CA CYS A 358 19.16 34.08 20.33
C CYS A 358 17.91 34.61 19.62
N ARG A 359 17.11 33.73 19.01
CA ARG A 359 15.63 33.73 18.96
C ARG A 359 15.14 32.80 17.85
N SER A 360 14.70 31.62 18.24
CA SER A 360 13.62 30.90 17.57
C SER A 360 12.92 30.07 18.63
N PHE A 361 12.05 30.77 19.38
CA PHE A 361 10.89 30.36 20.17
C PHE A 361 10.70 31.48 21.21
N LYS A 362 9.87 32.46 20.82
CA LYS A 362 9.15 33.34 21.75
C LYS A 362 7.69 32.99 21.61
#